data_AF-A0A849RHI2-F1
#
_entry.id   AF-A0A849RHI2-F1
#
_cell.length_a   1.000
_cell.length_b   1.000
_cell.length_c   1.000
_cell.angle_alpha   90.00
_cell.angle_beta   90.00
_cell.angle_gamma   90.00
#
_symmetry.space_group_name_H-M   'P 1'
#
loop_
_entity.id
_entity.type
_entity.pdbx_description
1 polymer ?
#
loop_
_entity_poly.entity_id
_entity_poly.type
_entity_poly.pdbx_seq_one_letter_code
_entity_poly.pdbx_strand_id
1 'polypeptide(L)' 'FHRSMQHDLEMLKPVEERKPEEFTKYIITENDKRRISGFAPIYSLLRLIEAESGQVLRYDRGITDQYNSTVTYASMAFF' A
#
# COMPACT_ATOMS: atom_id res chain seq x y z
N PHE A 1 8.47 -13.94 -2.32
CA PHE A 1 7.01 -13.69 -2.20
C PHE A 1 6.61 -13.32 -0.78
N HIS A 2 6.70 -14.23 0.20
CA HIS A 2 6.28 -13.98 1.59
C HIS A 2 6.83 -12.67 2.19
N ARG A 3 8.13 -12.40 2.00
CA ARG A 3 8.75 -11.16 2.50
C ARG A 3 8.16 -9.89 1.87
N SER A 4 7.93 -9.86 0.55
CA SER A 4 7.33 -8.69 -0.12
C SER A 4 5.90 -8.44 0.36
N MET A 5 5.10 -9.50 0.50
CA MET A 5 3.74 -9.42 1.03
C MET A 5 3.69 -8.89 2.45
N GLN A 6 4.51 -9.43 3.36
CA GLN A 6 4.55 -8.97 4.74
C GLN A 6 4.81 -7.47 4.80
N HIS A 7 5.82 -7.04 4.05
CA HIS A 7 6.25 -5.67 3.97
C HIS A 7 5.22 -4.74 3.29
N ASP A 8 4.48 -5.23 2.28
CA ASP A 8 3.39 -4.47 1.65
C ASP A 8 2.25 -4.29 2.65
N LEU A 9 1.87 -5.35 3.37
CA LEU A 9 0.79 -5.31 4.37
C LEU A 9 1.18 -4.45 5.59
N GLU A 10 2.44 -4.47 6.03
CA GLU A 10 2.96 -3.57 7.05
C GLU A 10 2.83 -2.10 6.63
N MET A 11 3.20 -1.78 5.39
CA MET A 11 3.04 -0.43 4.83
C MET A 11 1.56 0.01 4.74
N LEU A 12 0.64 -0.93 4.49
CA LEU A 12 -0.80 -0.63 4.41
C LEU A 12 -1.45 -0.39 5.77
N LYS A 13 -0.81 -0.72 6.90
CA LYS A 13 -1.38 -0.47 8.25
C LYS A 13 -1.69 1.01 8.51
N PRO A 14 -0.76 1.95 8.28
CA PRO A 14 -1.08 3.38 8.27
C PRO A 14 -2.22 3.79 7.33
N VAL A 15 -2.41 3.08 6.21
CA VAL A 15 -3.50 3.37 5.26
C VAL A 15 -4.85 2.94 5.84
N GLU A 16 -4.94 1.76 6.47
CA GLU A 16 -6.12 1.29 7.21
C GLU A 16 -6.49 2.27 8.35
N GLU A 17 -5.49 2.84 9.01
CA GLU A 17 -5.67 3.81 10.11
C GLU A 17 -5.81 5.27 9.66
N ARG A 18 -5.82 5.53 8.34
CA ARG A 18 -5.91 6.88 7.73
C ARG A 18 -4.83 7.84 8.23
N LYS A 19 -3.60 7.36 8.35
CA LYS A 19 -2.41 8.12 8.78
C LYS A 19 -1.49 8.42 7.58
N PRO A 20 -1.79 9.47 6.79
CA PRO A 20 -1.05 9.77 5.55
C PRO A 20 0.44 10.03 5.78
N GLU A 21 0.80 10.65 6.92
CA GLU A 21 2.19 10.95 7.25
C GLU A 21 2.98 9.69 7.63
N GLU A 22 2.35 8.73 8.33
CA GLU A 22 2.99 7.45 8.66
C GLU A 22 3.15 6.57 7.40
N PHE A 23 2.16 6.56 6.51
CA PHE A 23 2.25 5.91 5.20
C PHE A 23 3.42 6.48 4.38
N THR A 24 3.50 7.81 4.28
CA THR A 24 4.58 8.48 3.54
C THR A 24 5.94 8.26 4.18
N LYS A 25 6.02 8.30 5.51
CA LYS A 25 7.24 8.02 6.27
C LYS A 25 7.76 6.60 6.01
N TYR A 26 6.87 5.62 5.89
CA TYR A 26 7.25 4.24 5.57
C TYR A 26 7.98 4.18 4.21
N ILE A 27 7.38 4.79 3.18
CA ILE A 27 7.93 4.84 1.81
C ILE A 27 9.29 5.55 1.78
N ILE A 28 9.42 6.68 2.48
CA ILE A 28 10.68 7.42 2.57
C ILE A 28 11.76 6.59 3.26
N THR A 29 11.42 5.92 4.37
CA THR A 29 12.36 5.10 5.15
C THR A 29 12.93 3.94 4.33
N GLU A 30 12.12 3.36 3.44
CA GLU A 30 12.58 2.33 2.51
C GLU A 30 13.14 2.88 1.19
N ASN A 31 13.30 4.21 1.05
CA ASN A 31 13.79 4.90 -0.14
C ASN A 31 13.01 4.52 -1.41
N ASP A 32 11.67 4.54 -1.33
CA ASP A 32 10.73 4.23 -2.41
C ASP A 32 11.03 2.91 -3.13
N LYS A 33 11.49 1.90 -2.39
CA LYS A 33 11.80 0.57 -2.95
C LYS A 33 10.59 -0.12 -3.59
N ARG A 34 9.37 0.21 -3.15
CA ARG A 34 8.14 -0.41 -3.66
C ARG A 34 7.58 0.21 -4.93
N ARG A 35 7.93 1.46 -5.26
CA ARG A 35 7.48 2.13 -6.48
C ARG A 35 5.95 2.09 -6.65
N ILE A 36 5.24 2.56 -5.64
CA ILE A 36 3.78 2.50 -5.58
C ILE A 36 3.20 3.43 -6.66
N SER A 37 2.59 2.86 -7.70
CA SER A 37 1.99 3.64 -8.79
C SER A 37 0.86 4.58 -8.33
N GLY A 38 0.13 4.18 -7.28
CA GLY A 38 -1.00 4.91 -6.73
C GLY A 38 -0.67 5.87 -5.58
N PHE A 39 0.60 6.21 -5.31
CA PHE A 39 0.97 7.00 -4.12
C PHE A 39 0.17 8.30 -3.99
N ALA A 40 0.19 9.16 -5.01
CA ALA A 40 -0.48 10.46 -4.98
C ALA A 40 -2.00 10.36 -4.71
N PRO A 41 -2.78 9.56 -5.47
CA PRO A 41 -4.21 9.43 -5.19
C PRO A 41 -4.51 8.78 -3.83
N ILE A 42 -3.70 7.82 -3.36
CA ILE A 42 -3.86 7.23 -2.02
C ILE A 42 -3.63 8.29 -0.94
N TYR A 43 -2.53 9.05 -1.03
CA TYR A 43 -2.22 10.11 -0.06
C TYR A 43 -3.33 11.17 -0.02
N SER A 44 -3.79 11.63 -1.20
CA SER A 44 -4.90 12.58 -1.29
C SER A 44 -6.19 12.02 -0.69
N LEU A 45 -6.52 10.75 -0.94
CA LEU A 45 -7.69 10.09 -0.35
C LEU A 45 -7.60 10.10 1.18
N LEU A 46 -6.46 9.69 1.75
CA LEU A 46 -6.27 9.66 3.21
C LEU A 46 -6.40 11.04 3.87
N ARG A 47 -6.12 12.12 3.13
CA ARG A 47 -6.27 13.51 3.60
C ARG A 47 -7.69 14.05 3.52
N LEU A 48 -8.55 13.42 2.72
CA LEU A 48 -9.89 13.92 2.41
C LEU A 48 -11.02 13.02 2.93
N ILE A 49 -10.75 11.73 3.13
CA ILE A 49 -11.79 10.77 3.47
C ILE A 49 -12.26 10.91 4.93
N GLU A 50 -13.57 11.00 5.11
CA GLU A 50 -14.23 11.04 6.43
C GLU A 50 -14.76 9.65 6.85
N ALA A 51 -13.94 8.62 6.64
CA ALA A 51 -14.21 7.26 7.16
C ALA A 51 -13.69 7.13 8.59
N GLU A 52 -14.14 6.17 9.38
CA GLU A 52 -13.56 5.84 10.69
C GLU A 52 -12.37 4.89 10.55
N SER A 53 -12.44 3.95 9.60
CA SER A 53 -11.40 2.93 9.39
C SER A 53 -11.33 2.47 7.94
N GLY A 54 -10.21 1.85 7.58
CA GLY A 54 -10.02 1.11 6.34
C GLY A 54 -9.67 -0.35 6.60
N GLN A 55 -9.90 -1.20 5.61
CA GLN A 55 -9.57 -2.62 5.66
C GLN A 55 -9.02 -3.10 4.32
N VAL A 56 -7.90 -3.82 4.33
CA VAL A 56 -7.45 -4.59 3.17
C VAL A 56 -8.41 -5.76 2.93
N LEU A 57 -9.11 -5.74 1.79
CA LEU A 57 -10.06 -6.79 1.39
C LEU A 57 -9.38 -7.94 0.65
N ARG A 58 -8.34 -7.63 -0.13
CA ARG A 58 -7.59 -8.61 -0.91
C ARG A 58 -6.18 -8.12 -1.15
N TYR A 59 -5.25 -9.07 -1.16
CA TYR A 59 -3.87 -8.90 -1.61
C TYR A 59 -3.56 -9.99 -2.63
N ASP A 60 -2.91 -9.64 -3.73
CA ASP A 60 -2.54 -10.57 -4.79
C ASP A 60 -1.25 -10.12 -5.49
N ARG A 61 -0.75 -10.94 -6.41
CA ARG A 61 0.40 -10.59 -7.26
C ARG A 61 0.28 -11.11 -8.68
N GLY A 62 0.94 -10.43 -9.61
CA GLY A 62 1.19 -10.88 -10.97
C GLY A 62 2.69 -11.06 -11.22
N ILE A 63 3.05 -12.08 -12.01
CA ILE A 63 4.39 -12.20 -12.59
C ILE A 63 4.36 -11.47 -13.93
N THR A 64 5.28 -10.54 -14.16
CA THR A 64 5.22 -9.62 -15.32
C THR A 64 6.22 -9.93 -16.41
N ASP A 65 7.17 -10.83 -16.18
CA ASP A 65 8.14 -11.28 -17.18
C ASP A 65 8.71 -12.67 -16.88
N GLN A 66 9.57 -13.15 -17.78
CA GLN A 66 10.30 -14.41 -17.66
C GLN A 66 11.37 -14.42 -16.56
N TYR A 67 11.71 -13.25 -16.01
CA TYR A 67 12.69 -13.10 -14.93
C TYR A 67 12.04 -13.09 -13.54
N ASN A 68 10.74 -13.39 -13.48
CA ASN A 68 9.95 -13.43 -12.25
C ASN A 68 9.81 -12.05 -11.59
N SER A 69 9.86 -10.97 -12.39
CA SER A 69 9.45 -9.64 -11.94
C SER A 69 8.01 -9.71 -11.44
N THR A 70 7.74 -9.07 -10.30
CA THR A 70 6.45 -9.18 -9.62
C THR A 70 5.86 -7.78 -9.42
N VAL A 71 4.57 -7.64 -9.72
CA VAL A 71 3.74 -6.51 -9.28
C VAL A 71 2.72 -7.04 -8.28
N THR A 72 2.49 -6.29 -7.21
CA THR A 72 1.52 -6.64 -6.17
C THR A 72 0.30 -5.74 -6.30
N TYR A 73 -0.85 -6.27 -5.91
CA TYR A 73 -2.14 -5.60 -5.95
C TYR A 73 -2.81 -5.71 -4.60
N ALA A 74 -3.44 -4.64 -4.16
CA ALA A 74 -4.27 -4.63 -2.96
C ALA A 74 -5.57 -3.88 -3.25
N SER A 75 -6.67 -4.38 -2.71
CA SER A 75 -7.94 -3.65 -2.66
C SER A 75 -8.28 -3.33 -1.21
N MET A 76 -8.70 -2.09 -0.96
CA MET A 76 -9.11 -1.62 0.36
C MET A 76 -10.50 -1.01 0.30
N ALA A 77 -11.26 -1.17 1.38
CA ALA A 77 -12.50 -0.42 1.62
C ALA A 77 -12.35 0.45 2.85
N PHE A 78 -13.11 1.54 2.90
CA PHE A 78 -13.17 2.48 4.01
C PHE A 78 -14.62 2.64 4.46
N PHE A 79 -14.85 2.66 5.77
CA PHE A 79 -16.16 2.66 6.42
C PHE A 79 -16.30 3.85 7.35
#